data_AF-A0A3S5DDB5-F1
#
_entry.id   AF-A0A3S5DDB5-F1
#
_cell.length_a   1.000
_cell.length_b   1.000
_cell.length_c   1.000
_cell.angle_alpha   90.00
_cell.angle_beta   90.00
_cell.angle_gamma   90.00
#
_symmetry.space_group_name_H-M   'P 1'
#
loop_
_entity.id
_entity.type
_entity.pdbx_description
1 polymer ?
#
loop_
_entity_poly.entity_id
_entity_poly.type
_entity_poly.pdbx_seq_one_letter_code
_entity_poly.pdbx_strand_id
1 'polypeptide(L)'
;MLVNRYIIKHYAIKKTGEYSPASMLTHGYADVIMGILDIKSEMIESYLIDNLSDFVCVCGEKSPIGWLEKISLYNFYAARHAVYHSDMFSSFTADSIDLFKSSTPYAGRREIGYYSDSLFGVIGVVEKSDMVAIFARKDCYLF
;
A
#
# COMPACT_ATOMS: atom_id res chain seq x y z
N MET A 1 -28.76 -17.77 24.58
CA MET A 1 -27.34 -17.44 24.40
C MET A 1 -27.26 -15.94 24.16
N LEU A 2 -26.92 -15.16 25.19
CA LEU A 2 -26.81 -13.69 25.09
C LEU A 2 -25.48 -13.38 24.42
N VAL A 3 -25.51 -12.93 23.17
CA VAL A 3 -24.32 -12.40 22.50
C VAL A 3 -24.12 -10.99 23.04
N ASN A 4 -23.18 -10.82 23.97
CA ASN A 4 -22.75 -9.49 24.39
C ASN A 4 -22.14 -8.78 23.19
N ARG A 5 -22.78 -7.69 22.74
CA ARG A 5 -22.24 -6.81 21.70
C ARG A 5 -21.22 -5.88 22.36
N TYR A 6 -19.95 -6.11 22.09
CA TYR A 6 -18.87 -5.19 22.46
C TYR A 6 -18.65 -4.20 21.30
N ILE A 7 -18.56 -2.91 21.63
CA ILE A 7 -18.16 -1.87 20.68
C ILE A 7 -16.67 -1.65 20.87
N ILE A 8 -15.88 -1.91 19.83
CA ILE A 8 -14.42 -1.69 19.83
C ILE A 8 -14.14 -0.36 19.13
N LYS A 9 -13.54 0.59 19.86
CA LYS A 9 -13.02 1.83 19.28
C LYS A 9 -11.69 1.51 18.58
N HIS A 10 -11.71 1.56 17.26
CA HIS A 10 -10.51 1.35 16.46
C HIS A 10 -10.07 2.66 15.81
N TYR A 11 -8.76 2.82 15.64
CA TYR A 11 -8.18 3.91 14.84
C TYR A 11 -7.24 3.32 13.80
N ALA A 12 -7.53 3.58 12.53
CA ALA A 12 -6.59 3.34 11.43
C ALA A 12 -5.69 4.58 11.32
N ILE A 13 -4.38 4.40 11.45
CA ILE A 13 -3.43 5.51 11.55
C ILE A 13 -3.52 6.40 10.29
N LYS A 14 -4.14 7.56 10.42
CA LYS A 14 -3.92 8.72 9.56
C LYS A 14 -2.86 9.60 10.22
N LYS A 15 -1.88 10.05 9.44
CA LYS A 15 -0.69 10.83 9.85
C LYS A 15 -0.97 12.19 10.55
N THR A 16 -2.21 12.52 10.87
CA THR A 16 -2.67 13.89 11.12
C THR A 16 -3.41 14.11 12.45
N GLY A 17 -3.32 13.18 13.42
CA GLY A 17 -3.91 13.39 14.75
C GLY A 17 -3.04 14.26 15.66
N GLU A 18 -3.67 15.07 16.52
CA GLU A 18 -2.98 15.82 17.61
C GLU A 18 -2.25 14.91 18.62
N TYR A 19 -2.65 13.63 18.66
CA TYR A 19 -2.16 12.63 19.62
C TYR A 19 -1.36 11.54 18.90
N SER A 20 -0.30 11.05 19.53
CA SER A 20 0.44 9.89 19.01
C SER A 20 -0.41 8.62 19.14
N PRO A 21 -0.23 7.61 18.26
CA PRO A 21 -0.92 6.33 18.40
C PRO A 21 -0.74 5.71 19.80
N ALA A 22 0.45 5.85 20.38
CA ALA A 22 0.72 5.40 21.74
C ALA A 22 -0.15 6.12 22.78
N SER A 23 -0.28 7.45 22.69
CA SER A 23 -1.10 8.20 23.64
C SER A 23 -2.59 7.92 23.47
N MET A 24 -3.06 7.62 22.26
CA MET A 24 -4.46 7.25 22.03
C MET A 24 -4.84 5.96 22.76
N LEU A 25 -3.94 4.97 22.78
CA LEU A 25 -4.14 3.72 23.52
C LEU A 25 -4.05 3.93 25.03
N THR A 26 -3.02 4.64 25.51
CA THR A 26 -2.79 4.78 26.96
C THR A 26 -3.85 5.66 27.67
N HIS A 27 -4.48 6.59 26.95
CA HIS A 27 -5.55 7.43 27.50
C HIS A 27 -6.97 6.86 27.24
N GLY A 28 -7.09 5.68 26.63
CA GLY A 28 -8.38 5.04 26.36
C GLY A 28 -9.22 5.71 25.25
N TYR A 29 -8.57 6.48 24.37
CA TYR A 29 -9.24 7.06 23.19
C TYR A 29 -9.45 6.02 22.08
N ALA A 30 -8.60 5.00 22.01
CA ALA A 30 -8.75 3.83 21.17
C ALA A 30 -8.52 2.56 22.00
N ASP A 31 -9.24 1.49 21.67
CA ASP A 31 -9.05 0.16 22.27
C ASP A 31 -8.01 -0.65 21.49
N VAL A 32 -7.95 -0.45 20.17
CA VAL A 32 -7.00 -1.10 19.25
C VAL A 32 -6.57 -0.12 18.17
N ILE A 33 -5.29 -0.18 17.80
CA ILE A 33 -4.75 0.52 16.64
C ILE A 33 -4.19 -0.50 15.66
N MET A 34 -4.55 -0.35 14.39
CA MET A 34 -3.98 -1.12 13.29
C MET A 34 -3.12 -0.21 12.42
N GLY A 35 -1.91 -0.66 12.15
CA GLY A 35 -0.90 0.10 11.42
C GLY A 35 0.15 -0.81 10.80
N ILE A 36 0.95 -0.20 9.92
CA ILE A 36 2.08 -0.83 9.23
C ILE A 36 3.41 -0.67 9.98
N LEU A 37 3.40 0.08 11.09
CA LEU A 37 4.58 0.35 11.92
C LEU A 37 4.28 -0.03 13.35
N ASP A 38 5.24 -0.66 14.00
CA ASP A 38 5.16 -0.98 15.42
C ASP A 38 5.11 0.29 16.27
N ILE A 39 4.22 0.29 17.26
CA ILE A 39 4.17 1.35 18.27
C ILE A 39 5.18 1.01 19.36
N LYS A 40 6.31 1.71 19.38
CA LYS A 40 7.35 1.52 20.40
C LYS A 40 6.91 2.11 21.75
N SER A 41 6.38 1.27 22.63
CA SER A 41 6.03 1.62 24.00
C SER A 41 6.05 0.37 24.88
N GLU A 42 6.59 0.47 26.10
CA GLU A 42 6.62 -0.65 27.06
C GLU A 42 5.23 -1.02 27.58
N MET A 43 4.25 -0.12 27.46
CA MET A 43 2.88 -0.31 27.93
C MET A 43 1.94 -0.85 26.85
N ILE A 44 2.44 -1.07 25.62
CA ILE A 44 1.61 -1.43 24.46
C ILE A 44 2.14 -2.71 23.85
N GLU A 45 1.29 -3.73 23.83
CA GLU A 45 1.58 -4.97 23.12
C GLU A 45 1.24 -4.80 21.64
N SER A 46 2.16 -5.22 20.77
CA SER A 46 1.98 -5.23 19.32
C SER A 46 2.01 -6.67 18.82
N TYR A 47 1.04 -7.02 17.98
CA TYR A 47 0.93 -8.34 17.38
C TYR A 47 0.92 -8.22 15.87
N LEU A 48 1.78 -8.99 15.21
CA LEU A 48 1.78 -9.10 13.76
C LEU A 48 0.52 -9.85 13.32
N ILE A 49 -0.40 -9.13 12.67
CA ILE A 49 -1.62 -9.72 12.09
C ILE A 49 -1.31 -10.26 10.70
N ASP A 50 -0.54 -9.52 9.90
CA ASP A 50 -0.17 -9.94 8.56
C ASP A 50 1.12 -9.31 8.04
N ASN A 51 1.71 -9.93 7.02
CA ASN A 51 2.87 -9.43 6.28
C ASN A 51 2.53 -9.19 4.80
N LEU A 52 2.78 -7.97 4.34
CA LEU A 52 2.73 -7.55 2.93
C LEU A 52 4.15 -7.63 2.35
N SER A 53 4.66 -8.84 2.12
CA SER A 53 6.03 -9.05 1.61
C SER A 53 6.08 -9.38 0.11
N ASP A 54 4.96 -9.78 -0.47
CA ASP A 54 4.88 -10.24 -1.86
C ASP A 54 4.04 -9.27 -2.67
N PHE A 55 4.72 -8.56 -3.57
CA PHE A 55 4.13 -7.54 -4.44
C PHE A 55 4.19 -8.00 -5.89
N VAL A 56 3.14 -7.69 -6.64
CA VAL A 56 3.02 -8.02 -8.06
C VAL A 56 2.80 -6.75 -8.87
N CYS A 57 3.35 -6.74 -10.08
CA CYS A 57 3.03 -5.75 -11.10
C CYS A 57 1.77 -6.21 -11.82
N VAL A 58 0.73 -5.39 -11.83
CA VAL A 58 -0.51 -5.65 -12.56
C VAL A 58 -0.61 -4.73 -13.77
N CYS A 59 -1.23 -5.23 -14.83
CA CYS A 59 -1.50 -4.50 -16.06
C CYS A 59 -2.86 -4.94 -16.62
N GLY A 60 -3.47 -4.12 -17.47
CA GLY A 60 -4.68 -4.52 -18.17
C GLY A 60 -4.43 -5.71 -19.09
N GLU A 61 -5.43 -6.56 -19.30
CA GLU A 61 -5.34 -7.77 -20.14
C GLU A 61 -4.83 -7.49 -21.56
N LYS A 62 -5.17 -6.31 -22.09
CA LYS A 62 -4.77 -5.88 -23.44
C LYS A 62 -3.41 -5.17 -23.48
N SER A 63 -2.77 -4.95 -22.34
CA SER A 63 -1.48 -4.26 -22.25
C SER A 63 -0.40 -5.07 -22.98
N PRO A 64 0.43 -4.46 -23.84
CA PRO A 64 1.55 -5.12 -24.50
C PRO A 64 2.51 -5.81 -23.52
N ILE A 65 2.59 -5.31 -22.29
CA ILE A 65 3.47 -5.84 -21.24
C ILE A 65 2.95 -7.18 -20.70
N GLY A 66 1.63 -7.40 -20.69
CA GLY A 66 1.00 -8.64 -20.22
C GLY A 66 1.29 -9.86 -21.12
N TRP A 67 1.69 -9.63 -22.37
CA TRP A 67 2.05 -10.69 -23.33
C TRP A 67 3.51 -11.14 -23.23
N LEU A 68 4.32 -10.45 -22.43
CA LEU A 68 5.73 -10.77 -22.27
C LEU A 68 5.89 -11.91 -21.25
N GLU A 69 6.62 -12.97 -21.63
CA GLU A 69 6.95 -14.07 -20.71
C GLU A 69 7.75 -13.57 -19.49
N LYS A 70 8.57 -12.53 -19.69
CA LYS A 70 9.35 -11.85 -18.64
C LYS A 70 9.34 -10.34 -18.86
N ILE A 71 9.07 -9.60 -17.79
CA ILE A 71 9.14 -8.14 -17.78
C ILE A 71 10.53 -7.73 -17.29
N SER A 72 11.24 -6.95 -18.09
CA SER A 72 12.50 -6.33 -17.66
C SER A 72 12.22 -5.08 -16.81
N LEU A 73 13.20 -4.65 -16.00
CA LEU A 73 13.10 -3.37 -15.30
C LEU A 73 12.93 -2.19 -16.27
N TYR A 74 13.52 -2.27 -17.47
CA TYR A 74 13.33 -1.26 -18.50
C TYR A 74 11.87 -1.15 -18.94
N ASN A 75 11.22 -2.29 -19.23
CA ASN A 75 9.80 -2.31 -19.61
C ASN A 75 8.92 -1.73 -18.49
N PHE A 76 9.23 -2.07 -17.24
CA PHE A 76 8.54 -1.55 -16.07
C PHE A 76 8.67 -0.03 -15.94
N TYR A 77 9.89 0.52 -16.07
CA TYR A 77 10.11 1.97 -15.96
C TYR A 77 9.63 2.77 -17.17
N ALA A 78 9.57 2.15 -18.35
CA ALA A 78 9.03 2.78 -19.55
C ALA A 78 7.48 2.84 -19.56
N ALA A 79 6.81 1.99 -18.78
CA ALA A 79 5.37 2.02 -18.62
C ALA A 79 4.93 3.23 -17.80
N ARG A 80 3.72 3.74 -18.06
CA ARG A 80 3.07 4.72 -17.18
C ARG A 80 2.47 4.01 -15.97
N HIS A 81 2.62 4.60 -14.79
CA HIS A 81 2.23 4.00 -13.51
C HIS A 81 0.92 4.60 -13.00
N ALA A 82 -0.01 3.74 -12.61
CA ALA A 82 -1.13 4.09 -11.77
C ALA A 82 -0.76 3.75 -10.32
N VAL A 83 -0.75 4.76 -9.45
CA VAL A 83 -0.24 4.62 -8.08
C VAL A 83 -1.39 4.68 -7.08
N TYR A 84 -1.51 3.63 -6.27
CA TYR A 84 -2.35 3.65 -5.08
C TYR A 84 -1.61 4.34 -3.95
N HIS A 85 -2.19 5.41 -3.42
CA HIS A 85 -1.61 6.18 -2.33
C HIS A 85 -2.69 6.48 -1.31
N SER A 86 -2.88 5.56 -0.37
CA SER A 86 -3.63 5.88 0.84
C SER A 86 -2.70 6.51 1.87
N ASP A 87 -3.24 7.38 2.74
CA ASP A 87 -2.52 7.98 3.86
C ASP A 87 -1.76 6.94 4.71
N MET A 88 -2.30 5.73 4.81
CA MET A 88 -1.78 4.59 5.58
C MET A 88 -0.56 3.93 4.91
N PHE A 89 -0.42 4.01 3.58
CA PHE A 89 0.69 3.45 2.79
C PHE A 89 1.55 4.53 2.12
N SER A 90 1.30 5.81 2.39
CA SER A 90 1.95 6.96 1.76
C SER A 90 3.49 6.91 1.85
N SER A 91 4.06 6.36 2.92
CA SER A 91 5.51 6.19 3.07
C SER A 91 6.11 5.06 2.21
N PHE A 92 5.31 4.06 1.82
CA PHE A 92 5.71 2.96 0.92
C PHE A 92 5.43 3.27 -0.56
N THR A 93 4.72 4.35 -0.85
CA THR A 93 4.26 4.71 -2.19
C THR A 93 4.70 6.11 -2.63
N ALA A 94 5.39 6.84 -1.74
CA ALA A 94 5.92 8.18 -1.97
C ALA A 94 6.64 8.29 -3.31
N ASP A 95 6.41 9.40 -4.00
CA ASP A 95 6.73 9.72 -5.40
C ASP A 95 8.23 9.67 -5.79
N SER A 96 9.07 9.13 -4.93
CA SER A 96 10.50 8.95 -5.08
C SER A 96 11.00 7.74 -4.27
N ILE A 97 10.45 6.56 -4.53
CA ILE A 97 11.20 5.34 -4.22
C ILE A 97 12.14 5.14 -5.40
N ASP A 98 13.35 5.68 -5.27
CA ASP A 98 14.50 5.06 -5.87
C ASP A 98 14.48 3.61 -5.39
N LEU A 99 13.84 2.72 -6.17
CA LEU A 99 13.69 1.29 -5.86
C LEU A 99 15.06 0.63 -5.64
N PHE A 100 16.11 1.32 -6.08
CA PHE A 100 17.48 1.01 -5.81
C PHE A 100 18.26 2.27 -5.44
N LYS A 101 19.19 2.17 -4.48
CA LYS A 101 20.24 3.17 -4.29
C LYS A 101 20.90 3.43 -5.65
N SER A 102 21.28 4.68 -5.92
CA SER A 102 21.91 5.17 -7.17
C SER A 102 23.08 4.35 -7.75
N SER A 103 23.57 3.34 -7.02
CA SER A 103 24.61 2.39 -7.39
C SER A 103 24.15 1.19 -8.24
N THR A 104 22.86 1.01 -8.53
CA THR A 104 22.42 -0.08 -9.43
C THR A 104 22.31 0.37 -10.89
N PRO A 105 22.65 -0.51 -11.86
CA PRO A 105 22.64 -0.16 -13.28
C PRO A 105 21.26 0.19 -13.88
N TYR A 106 20.16 0.02 -13.14
CA TYR A 106 18.78 0.29 -13.61
C TYR A 106 17.97 1.10 -12.58
N ALA A 107 18.49 2.27 -12.18
CA ALA A 107 17.75 3.25 -11.38
C ALA A 107 16.82 4.09 -12.28
N GLY A 108 15.73 3.51 -12.75
CA GLY A 108 14.69 4.23 -13.48
C GLY A 108 13.75 4.98 -12.54
N ARG A 109 13.22 6.12 -12.97
CA ARG A 109 12.13 6.83 -12.28
C ARG A 109 10.80 6.37 -12.88
N ARG A 110 9.81 6.03 -12.04
CA ARG A 110 8.45 5.73 -12.51
C ARG A 110 7.81 6.97 -13.11
N GLU A 111 7.31 6.86 -14.33
CA GLU A 111 6.45 7.90 -14.90
C GLU A 111 5.04 7.72 -14.34
N ILE A 112 4.61 8.61 -13.44
CA ILE A 112 3.27 8.53 -12.83
C ILE A 112 2.24 9.10 -13.80
N GLY A 113 1.32 8.24 -14.26
CA GLY A 113 0.23 8.61 -15.17
C GLY A 113 -1.10 8.83 -14.48
N TYR A 114 -1.30 8.20 -13.31
CA TYR A 114 -2.52 8.32 -12.51
C TYR A 114 -2.22 8.08 -11.02
N TYR A 115 -2.99 8.73 -10.16
CA TYR A 115 -2.87 8.66 -8.70
C TYR A 115 -4.27 8.57 -8.09
N SER A 116 -4.46 7.70 -7.09
CA SER A 116 -5.69 7.67 -6.30
C SER A 116 -5.49 7.01 -4.94
N ASP A 117 -6.26 7.43 -3.95
CA ASP A 117 -6.44 6.78 -2.64
C ASP A 117 -7.54 5.70 -2.66
N SER A 118 -8.12 5.42 -3.83
CA SER A 118 -9.10 4.37 -4.05
C SER A 118 -8.48 3.22 -4.84
N LEU A 119 -8.42 2.04 -4.22
CA LEU A 119 -7.91 0.82 -4.85
C LEU A 119 -8.67 0.50 -6.16
N PHE A 120 -10.00 0.60 -6.12
CA PHE A 120 -10.86 0.41 -7.29
C PHE A 120 -10.64 1.46 -8.37
N GLY A 121 -10.31 2.71 -7.98
CA GLY A 121 -9.96 3.77 -8.92
C GLY A 121 -8.70 3.44 -9.70
N VAL A 122 -7.65 2.98 -9.01
CA VAL A 122 -6.39 2.55 -9.64
C VAL A 122 -6.62 1.35 -10.56
N ILE A 123 -7.33 0.32 -10.09
CA ILE A 123 -7.61 -0.88 -10.89
C ILE A 123 -8.41 -0.52 -12.15
N GLY A 124 -9.47 0.27 -12.02
CA GLY A 124 -10.29 0.67 -13.15
C GLY A 124 -9.53 1.47 -14.22
N VAL A 125 -8.47 2.18 -13.84
CA VAL A 125 -7.56 2.84 -14.79
C VAL A 125 -6.61 1.83 -15.44
N VAL A 126 -6.01 0.92 -14.66
CA VAL A 126 -5.13 -0.13 -15.17
C VAL A 126 -5.84 -1.03 -16.19
N GLU A 127 -7.09 -1.41 -15.93
CA GLU A 127 -7.88 -2.26 -16.85
C GLU A 127 -8.18 -1.57 -18.20
N LYS A 128 -8.32 -0.25 -18.19
CA LYS A 128 -8.79 0.54 -19.35
C LYS A 128 -7.66 1.25 -20.09
N SER A 129 -6.41 1.04 -19.69
CA SER A 129 -5.25 1.71 -20.27
C SER A 129 -4.05 0.77 -20.33
N ASP A 130 -2.95 1.25 -20.89
CA ASP A 130 -1.66 0.53 -20.89
C ASP A 130 -0.82 0.81 -19.64
N MET A 131 -1.44 1.36 -18.58
CA MET A 131 -0.75 1.64 -17.32
C MET A 131 -0.50 0.35 -16.52
N VAL A 132 0.51 0.42 -15.65
CA VAL A 132 0.82 -0.63 -14.69
C VAL A 132 0.67 -0.13 -13.25
N ALA A 133 0.39 -1.03 -12.32
CA ALA A 133 0.37 -0.73 -10.90
C ALA A 133 1.09 -1.80 -10.09
N ILE A 134 1.51 -1.47 -8.87
CA ILE A 134 2.07 -2.44 -7.91
C ILE A 134 1.04 -2.65 -6.80
N PHE A 135 0.70 -3.90 -6.53
CA PHE A 135 -0.16 -4.30 -5.42
C PHE A 135 0.47 -5.42 -4.60
N ALA A 136 0.09 -5.55 -3.33
CA ALA A 136 0.39 -6.78 -2.61
C ALA A 136 -0.42 -7.91 -3.25
N ARG A 137 0.18 -9.09 -3.45
CA ARG A 137 -0.51 -10.22 -4.11
C ARG A 137 -1.84 -10.57 -3.42
N LYS A 138 -1.91 -10.34 -2.11
CA LYS A 138 -3.12 -10.57 -1.31
C LYS A 138 -4.29 -9.70 -1.73
N ASP A 139 -4.01 -8.45 -2.11
CA ASP A 139 -5.04 -7.52 -2.60
C ASP A 139 -5.61 -7.97 -3.95
N CYS A 140 -4.81 -8.68 -4.75
CA CYS A 140 -5.25 -9.19 -6.05
C CYS A 140 -6.27 -10.33 -5.95
N TYR A 141 -6.35 -11.08 -4.85
CA TYR A 141 -7.38 -12.13 -4.68
C TYR A 141 -8.78 -11.59 -4.45
N LEU A 142 -8.92 -10.28 -4.25
CA LEU A 142 -10.22 -9.62 -4.13
C LEU A 142 -10.88 -9.36 -5.50
N PHE A 143 -10.21 -9.73 -6.60
CA PHE A 143 -10.60 -9.42 -7.98
C PHE A 143 -10.51 -10.65 -8.88
#